data_AF-A0A7T8GUA7-F1
#
_entry.id   AF-A0A7T8GUA7-F1
#
_cell.length_a   1.000
_cell.length_b   1.000
_cell.length_c   1.000
_cell.angle_alpha   90.00
_cell.angle_beta   90.00
_cell.angle_gamma   90.00
#
_symmetry.space_group_name_H-M   'P 1'
#
loop_
_entity.id
_entity.type
_entity.pdbx_description
1 polymer ?
#
loop_
_entity_poly.entity_id
_entity_poly.type
_entity_poly.pdbx_seq_one_letter_code
_entity_poly.pdbx_strand_id
1 'polypeptide(L)'
;MSGVFMIILSLMNGYVIHIKDLGDWTSWIKFVSPQFWMNHPIQQGEFSPIPIFHCKDNPVITENSIIKQVPCGLSSGNKTLDYFQFGDKFQSIVRAPWYTFMPIFLTLFFYAFWQILCYVFYLGRTQKARQSRSRKSKV
;
A
#
# COMPACT_ATOMS: atom_id res chain seq x y z
N MET A 1 -4.74 11.83 17.67
CA MET A 1 -3.61 10.88 17.48
C MET A 1 -3.83 9.91 16.32
N SER A 2 -5.02 9.29 16.17
CA SER A 2 -5.32 8.39 15.03
C SER A 2 -5.00 9.00 13.64
N GLY A 3 -5.33 10.28 13.40
CA GLY A 3 -5.02 10.95 12.14
C GLY A 3 -3.53 11.07 11.81
N VAL A 4 -2.67 11.27 12.81
CA VAL A 4 -1.21 11.34 12.61
C VAL A 4 -0.68 9.98 12.19
N PHE A 5 -1.16 8.90 12.80
CA PHE A 5 -0.81 7.53 12.40
C PHE A 5 -1.26 7.22 10.97
N MET A 6 -2.47 7.63 10.57
CA MET A 6 -2.95 7.46 9.20
C MET A 6 -2.08 8.20 8.19
N ILE A 7 -1.64 9.42 8.50
CA ILE A 7 -0.75 10.21 7.64
C ILE A 7 0.60 9.50 7.48
N ILE A 8 1.22 9.04 8.57
CA ILE A 8 2.49 8.30 8.53
C ILE A 8 2.36 7.04 7.68
N LEU A 9 1.28 6.28 7.85
CA LEU A 9 1.02 5.08 7.05
C LEU A 9 0.78 5.41 5.56
N SER A 10 0.25 6.59 5.26
CA SER A 10 0.00 7.06 3.89
C SER A 10 1.27 7.48 3.15
N LEU A 11 2.19 8.15 3.84
CA LEU A 11 3.52 8.45 3.31
C LEU A 11 4.29 7.17 2.93
N MET A 12 4.02 6.07 3.63
CA MET A 12 4.69 4.79 3.44
C MET A 12 3.94 3.81 2.51
N ASN A 13 3.02 4.31 1.67
CA ASN A 13 2.29 3.46 0.72
C ASN A 13 3.13 3.00 -0.49
N GLY A 14 4.38 3.44 -0.63
CA GLY A 14 5.29 3.11 -1.73
C GLY A 14 5.20 4.03 -2.96
N TYR A 15 4.25 4.98 -2.98
CA TYR A 15 4.11 5.99 -4.03
C TYR A 15 4.91 7.26 -3.73
N VAL A 16 4.79 7.79 -2.51
CA VAL A 16 5.51 9.02 -2.10
C VAL A 16 6.98 8.72 -1.80
N ILE A 17 7.22 7.66 -1.02
CA ILE A 17 8.56 7.17 -0.70
C ILE A 17 8.77 5.85 -1.44
N HIS A 18 9.84 5.78 -2.22
CA HIS A 18 10.15 4.58 -2.98
C HIS A 18 10.52 3.42 -2.04
N ILE A 19 10.02 2.21 -2.32
CA ILE A 19 10.20 1.03 -1.44
C ILE A 19 11.67 0.70 -1.22
N LYS A 20 12.50 0.93 -2.24
CA LYS A 20 13.96 0.75 -2.20
C LYS A 20 14.67 1.69 -1.24
N ASP A 21 14.08 2.85 -0.95
CA ASP A 21 14.69 3.89 -0.12
C ASP A 21 14.27 3.76 1.36
N LEU A 22 13.35 2.83 1.68
CA LEU A 22 13.04 2.49 3.06
C LEU A 22 14.20 1.69 3.67
N GLY A 23 14.75 2.20 4.77
CA GLY A 23 15.73 1.47 5.55
C GLY A 23 15.15 0.18 6.15
N ASP A 24 16.02 -0.78 6.48
CA ASP A 24 15.64 -2.12 6.96
C ASP A 24 14.64 -2.07 8.13
N TRP A 25 14.86 -1.13 9.06
CA TRP A 25 14.00 -0.91 10.23
C TRP A 25 12.59 -0.41 9.92
N THR A 26 12.39 0.24 8.77
CA THR A 26 11.08 0.74 8.33
C THR A 26 10.45 -0.14 7.28
N SER A 27 11.23 -1.06 6.69
CA SER A 27 10.79 -1.94 5.61
C SER A 27 9.63 -2.85 6.00
N TRP A 28 9.46 -3.17 7.29
CA TRP A 28 8.37 -4.02 7.76
C TRP A 28 6.99 -3.35 7.65
N ILE A 29 6.93 -2.03 7.57
CA ILE A 29 5.67 -1.27 7.53
C ILE A 29 4.85 -1.62 6.28
N LYS A 30 5.52 -2.01 5.19
CA LYS A 30 4.86 -2.52 3.97
C LYS A 30 4.02 -3.78 4.21
N PHE A 31 4.33 -4.54 5.26
CA PHE A 31 3.59 -5.75 5.66
C PHE A 31 2.47 -5.46 6.67
N VAL A 32 2.29 -4.22 7.10
CA VAL A 32 1.27 -3.87 8.11
C VAL A 32 0.34 -2.78 7.62
N SER A 33 0.77 -1.96 6.65
CA SER A 33 -0.04 -0.88 6.08
C SER A 33 -1.05 -1.40 5.04
N PRO A 34 -2.37 -1.28 5.29
CA PRO A 34 -3.38 -1.62 4.29
C PRO A 34 -3.25 -0.73 3.04
N GLN A 35 -2.82 0.53 3.22
CA GLN A 35 -2.63 1.45 2.10
C GLN A 35 -1.56 0.97 1.13
N PHE A 36 -0.50 0.32 1.63
CA PHE A 36 0.52 -0.29 0.79
C PHE A 36 -0.07 -1.43 -0.06
N TRP A 37 -0.86 -2.31 0.56
CA TRP A 37 -1.52 -3.42 -0.15
C TRP A 37 -2.54 -2.96 -1.17
N MET A 38 -3.23 -1.85 -0.91
CA MET A 38 -4.20 -1.25 -1.83
C MET A 38 -3.54 -0.54 -3.00
N ASN A 39 -2.39 0.10 -2.79
CA ASN A 39 -1.71 0.86 -3.83
C ASN A 39 -1.24 -0.06 -4.97
N HIS A 40 -0.85 -1.28 -4.64
CA HIS A 40 -0.39 -2.29 -5.59
C HIS A 40 -1.41 -2.64 -6.70
N PRO A 41 -2.64 -3.12 -6.39
CA PRO A 41 -3.65 -3.41 -7.39
C PRO A 41 -4.07 -2.19 -8.18
N ILE A 42 -4.14 -1.02 -7.53
CA ILE A 42 -4.51 0.24 -8.17
C ILE A 42 -3.48 0.60 -9.23
N GLN A 43 -2.19 0.64 -8.88
CA GLN A 43 -1.14 0.97 -9.85
C GLN A 43 -1.07 -0.02 -11.00
N GLN A 44 -1.23 -1.32 -10.74
CA GLN A 44 -1.26 -2.31 -11.81
C GLN A 44 -2.48 -2.15 -12.72
N GLY A 45 -3.66 -1.86 -12.18
CA GLY A 45 -4.85 -1.58 -12.99
C GLY A 45 -4.68 -0.34 -13.86
N GLU A 46 -4.08 0.71 -13.33
CA GLU A 46 -3.89 1.99 -14.03
C GLU A 46 -2.77 1.94 -15.08
N PHE A 47 -1.61 1.36 -14.75
CA PHE A 47 -0.43 1.42 -15.62
C PHE A 47 -0.28 0.23 -16.56
N SER A 48 -0.75 -0.97 -16.21
CA SER A 48 -0.67 -2.15 -17.10
C SER A 48 -1.23 -1.93 -18.52
N PRO A 49 -2.38 -1.25 -18.72
CA PRO A 49 -2.93 -1.06 -20.06
C PRO A 49 -2.23 0.03 -20.87
N ILE A 50 -1.25 0.76 -20.32
CA ILE A 50 -0.61 1.90 -20.99
C ILE A 50 0.65 1.46 -21.74
N PRO A 51 0.60 1.38 -23.09
CA PRO A 51 1.75 0.92 -23.86
C PRO A 51 2.86 1.97 -23.94
N ILE A 52 2.51 3.25 -24.08
CA ILE A 52 3.46 4.37 -24.24
C ILE A 52 2.88 5.61 -23.55
N PHE A 53 3.73 6.38 -22.85
CA PHE A 53 3.34 7.68 -22.31
C PHE A 53 3.60 8.81 -23.31
N HIS A 54 2.66 9.74 -23.41
CA HIS A 54 2.77 10.94 -24.23
C HIS A 54 2.85 12.18 -23.32
N CYS A 55 4.03 12.81 -23.28
CA CYS A 55 4.27 14.00 -22.46
C CYS A 55 4.11 15.24 -23.33
N LYS A 56 2.93 15.85 -23.29
CA LYS A 56 2.56 16.98 -24.17
C LYS A 56 3.54 18.15 -24.09
N ASP A 57 4.05 18.44 -22.90
CA ASP A 57 4.90 19.61 -22.63
C ASP A 57 6.40 19.31 -22.76
N ASN A 58 6.78 18.10 -23.20
CA ASN A 58 8.19 17.81 -23.46
C ASN A 58 8.68 18.59 -24.68
N PRO A 59 9.91 19.13 -24.62
CA PRO A 59 10.48 19.88 -25.72
C PRO A 59 10.55 19.01 -26.98
N VAL A 60 10.25 19.64 -28.10
CA VAL A 60 10.31 19.00 -29.41
C VAL A 60 11.65 19.38 -30.02
N ILE A 61 12.48 18.37 -30.30
CA ILE A 61 13.80 18.54 -30.91
C ILE A 61 13.68 18.09 -32.37
N THR A 62 14.17 18.93 -33.29
CA THR A 62 14.23 18.58 -34.71
C THR A 62 15.63 18.11 -35.04
N GLU A 63 15.77 16.84 -35.37
CA GLU A 63 17.05 16.22 -35.69
C GLU A 63 16.94 15.60 -37.09
N ASN A 64 17.76 16.05 -38.05
CA ASN A 64 17.76 15.58 -39.44
C ASN A 64 16.37 15.58 -40.11
N SER A 65 15.64 16.70 -40.02
CA SER A 65 14.25 16.87 -40.54
C SER A 65 13.16 16.03 -39.88
N ILE A 66 13.49 15.22 -38.86
CA ILE A 66 12.52 14.47 -38.07
C ILE A 66 12.21 15.27 -36.81
N ILE A 67 10.95 15.66 -36.65
CA ILE A 67 10.43 16.31 -35.45
C ILE A 67 10.19 15.20 -34.41
N LYS A 68 11.02 15.15 -33.35
CA LYS A 68 10.86 14.18 -32.27
C LYS A 68 10.59 14.90 -30.96
N GLN A 69 9.56 14.45 -30.24
CA GLN A 69 9.35 14.86 -28.87
C GLN A 69 10.27 14.05 -27.96
N VAL A 70 10.94 14.72 -27.01
CA VAL A 70 11.77 14.02 -26.01
C VAL A 70 10.89 13.01 -25.26
N PRO A 71 11.34 11.76 -25.07
CA PRO A 71 10.53 10.75 -24.40
C PRO A 71 10.22 11.17 -22.96
N CYS A 72 9.06 10.74 -22.47
CA CYS A 72 8.77 10.79 -21.04
C CYS A 72 9.85 10.02 -20.26
N GLY A 73 10.21 10.48 -19.05
CA GLY A 73 11.24 9.83 -18.23
C GLY A 73 10.97 8.33 -18.02
N LEU A 74 9.70 7.92 -17.99
CA LEU A 74 9.26 6.53 -18.13
C LEU A 74 8.59 6.32 -19.49
N SER A 75 8.98 5.25 -20.19
CA SER A 75 8.55 5.01 -21.57
C SER A 75 7.18 4.32 -21.69
N SER A 76 6.80 3.51 -20.71
CA SER A 76 5.58 2.70 -20.72
C SER A 76 5.07 2.41 -19.31
N GLY A 77 3.81 2.01 -19.21
CA GLY A 77 3.21 1.64 -17.93
C GLY A 77 3.91 0.45 -17.28
N ASN A 78 4.33 -0.56 -18.05
CA ASN A 78 5.12 -1.67 -17.52
C ASN A 78 6.45 -1.20 -16.91
N LYS A 79 7.16 -0.26 -17.56
CA LYS A 79 8.39 0.31 -16.99
C LYS A 79 8.13 1.11 -15.71
N THR A 80 6.93 1.66 -15.55
CA THR A 80 6.49 2.33 -14.31
C THR A 80 6.23 1.33 -13.20
N LEU A 81 5.59 0.21 -13.52
CA LEU A 81 5.39 -0.89 -12.57
C LEU A 81 6.72 -1.50 -12.12
N ASP A 82 7.68 -1.65 -13.04
CA ASP A 82 9.03 -2.11 -12.71
C ASP A 82 9.79 -1.12 -11.83
N TYR A 83 9.65 0.18 -12.11
CA TYR A 83 10.24 1.24 -11.30
C TYR A 83 9.80 1.11 -9.84
N PHE A 84 8.48 1.09 -9.60
CA PHE A 84 7.89 0.91 -8.26
C PHE A 84 8.00 -0.52 -7.69
N GLN A 85 8.63 -1.46 -8.41
CA GLN A 85 8.77 -2.87 -8.01
C GLN A 85 7.44 -3.64 -7.87
N PHE A 86 6.43 -3.26 -8.63
CA PHE A 86 5.12 -3.90 -8.70
C PHE A 86 4.91 -4.74 -9.97
N GLY A 87 5.94 -4.89 -10.82
CA GLY A 87 5.89 -5.59 -12.12
C GLY A 87 5.60 -7.10 -12.02
N ASP A 88 6.61 -7.91 -11.70
CA ASP A 88 6.51 -9.36 -11.94
C ASP A 88 5.99 -10.21 -10.76
N LYS A 89 6.26 -9.79 -9.52
CA LYS A 89 5.99 -10.64 -8.33
C LYS A 89 4.52 -10.92 -8.07
N PHE A 90 3.62 -10.15 -8.67
CA PHE A 90 2.21 -10.13 -8.32
C PHE A 90 1.27 -10.22 -9.53
N GLN A 91 1.80 -10.27 -10.76
CA GLN A 91 1.00 -10.34 -12.00
C GLN A 91 0.01 -11.52 -12.03
N SER A 92 0.35 -12.64 -11.38
CA SER A 92 -0.51 -13.82 -11.29
C SER A 92 -1.77 -13.57 -10.44
N ILE A 93 -1.67 -12.69 -9.44
CA ILE A 93 -2.77 -12.37 -8.52
C ILE A 93 -3.76 -11.41 -9.18
N VAL A 94 -3.26 -10.50 -10.04
CA VAL A 94 -4.03 -9.45 -10.72
C VAL A 94 -5.05 -9.98 -11.72
N ARG A 95 -4.72 -11.09 -12.40
CA ARG A 95 -5.60 -11.65 -13.44
C ARG A 95 -6.85 -12.33 -12.89
N ALA A 96 -6.97 -12.49 -11.58
CA ALA A 96 -8.15 -13.06 -10.98
C ALA A 96 -9.31 -12.05 -11.02
N PRO A 97 -10.53 -12.45 -11.43
CA PRO A 97 -11.67 -11.52 -11.53
C PRO A 97 -12.08 -10.91 -10.18
N TRP A 98 -11.72 -11.54 -9.07
CA TRP A 98 -11.96 -11.03 -7.71
C TRP A 98 -10.86 -10.07 -7.22
N TYR A 99 -9.80 -9.84 -7.99
CA TYR A 99 -8.66 -9.01 -7.59
C TYR A 99 -9.04 -7.57 -7.26
N THR A 100 -10.01 -7.01 -7.99
CA THR A 100 -10.55 -5.66 -7.73
C THR A 100 -11.12 -5.53 -6.31
N PHE A 101 -11.67 -6.61 -5.75
CA PHE A 101 -12.25 -6.61 -4.41
C PHE A 101 -11.28 -7.07 -3.31
N MET A 102 -10.18 -7.72 -3.67
CA MET A 102 -9.13 -8.17 -2.74
C MET A 102 -8.68 -7.09 -1.73
N PRO A 103 -8.38 -5.83 -2.13
CA PRO A 103 -7.99 -4.78 -1.19
C PRO A 103 -9.08 -4.45 -0.16
N ILE A 104 -10.35 -4.50 -0.56
CA ILE A 104 -11.50 -4.25 0.33
C ILE A 104 -11.57 -5.35 1.40
N PHE A 105 -11.49 -6.61 0.97
CA PHE A 105 -11.52 -7.75 1.89
C PHE A 105 -10.33 -7.78 2.85
N LEU A 106 -9.12 -7.48 2.36
CA LEU A 106 -7.92 -7.38 3.20
C LEU A 106 -8.06 -6.31 4.27
N THR A 107 -8.58 -5.14 3.90
CA THR A 107 -8.77 -4.02 4.84
C THR A 107 -9.83 -4.36 5.89
N LEU A 108 -10.96 -4.93 5.48
CA LEU A 108 -12.02 -5.37 6.40
C LEU A 108 -11.53 -6.47 7.34
N PHE A 109 -10.79 -7.45 6.83
CA PHE A 109 -10.22 -8.53 7.64
C PHE A 109 -9.22 -7.99 8.66
N PHE A 110 -8.32 -7.09 8.25
CA PHE A 110 -7.35 -6.47 9.14
C PHE A 110 -8.04 -5.69 10.26
N TYR A 111 -9.05 -4.89 9.93
CA TYR A 111 -9.81 -4.13 10.91
C TYR A 111 -10.58 -5.04 11.87
N ALA A 112 -11.26 -6.07 11.35
CA ALA A 112 -11.98 -7.04 12.16
C ALA A 112 -11.04 -7.79 13.13
N PHE A 113 -9.87 -8.24 12.64
CA PHE A 113 -8.85 -8.90 13.46
C PHE A 113 -8.38 -7.99 14.60
N TRP A 114 -8.06 -6.74 14.31
CA TRP A 114 -7.62 -5.77 15.32
C TRP A 114 -8.73 -5.47 16.35
N GLN A 115 -9.97 -5.37 15.90
CA GLN A 115 -11.12 -5.15 16.77
C GLN A 115 -11.34 -6.33 17.73
N ILE A 116 -11.20 -7.57 17.24
CA ILE A 116 -11.27 -8.78 18.06
C ILE A 116 -10.15 -8.78 19.10
N LEU A 117 -8.91 -8.49 18.71
CA LEU A 117 -7.78 -8.41 19.65
C LEU A 117 -8.02 -7.38 20.75
N CYS A 118 -8.50 -6.18 20.39
CA CYS A 118 -8.85 -5.14 21.36
C CYS A 118 -9.94 -5.61 22.34
N TYR A 119 -10.97 -6.29 21.82
CA TYR A 119 -12.07 -6.82 22.63
C TYR A 119 -11.60 -7.89 23.61
N VAL A 120 -10.77 -8.84 23.16
CA VAL A 120 -10.17 -9.88 24.01
C VAL A 120 -9.30 -9.25 25.10
N PHE A 121 -8.46 -8.26 24.75
CA PHE A 121 -7.64 -7.55 25.73
C PHE A 121 -8.47 -6.81 26.78
N TYR A 122 -9.55 -6.17 26.35
CA TYR A 122 -10.49 -5.48 27.24
C TYR A 122 -11.18 -6.45 28.21
N LEU A 123 -11.67 -7.59 27.71
CA LEU A 123 -12.26 -8.65 28.54
C LEU A 123 -11.23 -9.23 29.53
N GLY A 124 -10.00 -9.50 29.08
CA GLY A 124 -8.94 -10.00 29.96
C GLY A 124 -8.58 -9.01 31.07
N ARG A 125 -8.51 -7.70 30.77
CA ARG A 125 -8.28 -6.65 31.78
C ARG A 125 -9.43 -6.53 32.77
N THR A 126 -10.67 -6.54 32.29
CA THR A 126 -11.85 -6.43 33.17
C THR A 126 -12.01 -7.66 34.06
N GLN A 127 -11.72 -8.87 33.57
CA GLN A 127 -11.70 -10.09 34.37
C GLN A 127 -10.63 -10.04 35.46
N LYS A 128 -9.39 -9.65 35.13
CA LYS A 128 -8.31 -9.47 36.13
C LYS A 128 -8.67 -8.43 37.19
N ALA A 129 -9.27 -7.31 36.79
CA ALA A 129 -9.72 -6.27 37.72
C ALA A 129 -10.82 -6.78 38.66
N ARG A 130 -11.78 -7.56 38.14
CA ARG A 130 -12.85 -8.19 38.94
C ARG A 130 -12.29 -9.21 39.94
N GLN A 131 -11.35 -10.06 39.52
CA GLN A 131 -10.69 -11.04 40.40
C GLN A 131 -9.91 -10.36 41.54
N SER A 132 -9.19 -9.27 41.25
CA SER A 132 -8.48 -8.48 42.27
C SER A 132 -9.42 -7.87 43.32
N ARG A 133 -10.56 -7.31 42.89
CA ARG A 133 -11.59 -6.77 43.81
C ARG A 133 -12.23 -7.85 44.68
N SER A 134 -12.58 -9.00 44.09
CA SER A 134 -13.15 -10.13 44.84
C SER A 134 -12.18 -10.66 45.91
N ARG A 135 -10.88 -10.72 45.60
CA ARG A 135 -9.85 -11.15 46.56
C ARG A 135 -9.67 -10.18 47.73
N LYS A 136 -9.76 -8.86 47.50
CA LYS A 136 -9.71 -7.84 48.57
C LYS A 136 -10.93 -7.84 49.49
N SER A 137 -12.09 -8.32 49.03
CA SER A 137 -13.31 -8.37 49.87
C SER A 137 -13.36 -9.57 50.82
N LYS A 138 -12.48 -10.57 50.63
CA LYS A 138 -12.40 -11.79 51.47
C LYS A 138 -11.31 -11.73 52.54
N VAL A 139 -10.47 -10.70 52.52
CA VAL A 139 -9.45 -10.39 53.54
C VAL A 139 -10.01 -9.29 54.41
#